data_AF-A0A2E6W9T4-F1
#
_entry.id   AF-A0A2E6W9T4-F1
#
_cell.length_a   1.000
_cell.length_b   1.000
_cell.length_c   1.000
_cell.angle_alpha   90.00
_cell.angle_beta   90.00
_cell.angle_gamma   90.00
#
_symmetry.space_group_name_H-M   'P 1'
#
loop_
_entity.id
_entity.type
_entity.pdbx_description
1 polymer ?
#
loop_
_entity_poly.entity_id
_entity_poly.type
_entity_poly.pdbx_seq_one_letter_code
_entity_poly.pdbx_strand_id
1 'polypeptide(L)'
;MANQNLPKSVQSRLQPFIDKGIQNGIFQDAKPVVALYRRKAKELKDTVTELGGMKNSNAQRFVANCVLTDLSAMLRQKSFVAHLDVWSVDSRMTRTGRAMANVFGQAIIEDGDSVMDSALFKMSLWDEDASLADDLVGGLTYSASISCKNLDTEILDLRPLSGMTVFTEEEYEHGDRSQLLRDTYDITPIAELENDISRNRNDYRLVEATVSYAGVQQSKTGNSFGKMLLKDDSTMTLEAIESGEGLMLNALCDTDTANRFGKYSEVLALVTTSMSDQYGLSATIECAVGLVVIAPPKVETPKSGDDAEDNASDYFNTNVETIDLDDEDEGSDDEGSETKTEDATVAKSDDEGWTDGNDEEWDDDWD
;
A
#
# COMPACT_ATOMS: atom_id res chain seq x y z
N MET A 1 26.48 -27.23 3.59
CA MET A 1 25.38 -27.50 2.63
C MET A 1 24.33 -28.35 3.33
N ALA A 2 23.31 -27.74 3.91
CA ALA A 2 22.31 -28.44 4.73
C ALA A 2 21.30 -29.21 3.86
N ASN A 3 21.05 -30.48 4.20
CA ASN A 3 20.24 -31.46 3.47
C ASN A 3 18.93 -30.91 2.87
N GLN A 4 18.75 -31.03 1.56
CA GLN A 4 17.54 -30.65 0.82
C GLN A 4 16.35 -31.64 0.98
N ASN A 5 16.42 -32.60 1.91
CA ASN A 5 15.49 -33.73 1.95
C ASN A 5 14.60 -33.73 3.20
N LEU A 6 13.32 -34.07 3.00
CA LEU A 6 12.37 -34.39 4.07
C LEU A 6 12.85 -35.63 4.85
N PRO A 7 12.55 -35.75 6.16
CA PRO A 7 12.76 -37.01 6.89
C PRO A 7 12.05 -38.16 6.17
N LYS A 8 12.66 -39.36 6.13
CA LYS A 8 12.13 -40.52 5.39
C LYS A 8 10.65 -40.82 5.69
N SER A 9 10.26 -40.70 6.95
CA SER A 9 8.89 -40.90 7.46
C SER A 9 7.89 -39.87 6.95
N VAL A 10 8.34 -38.64 6.72
CA VAL A 10 7.56 -37.52 6.20
C VAL A 10 7.50 -37.61 4.68
N GLN A 11 8.64 -37.90 4.04
CA GLN A 11 8.74 -38.06 2.60
C GLN A 11 7.75 -39.12 2.10
N SER A 12 7.73 -40.32 2.69
CA SER A 12 6.78 -41.37 2.28
C SER A 12 5.31 -40.96 2.37
N ARG A 13 4.99 -40.01 3.24
CA ARG A 13 3.62 -39.55 3.50
C ARG A 13 3.22 -38.38 2.59
N LEU A 14 4.16 -37.47 2.30
CA LEU A 14 3.92 -36.32 1.42
C LEU A 14 4.15 -36.64 -0.06
N GLN A 15 4.93 -37.67 -0.40
CA GLN A 15 5.29 -38.02 -1.79
C GLN A 15 4.08 -38.14 -2.72
N PRO A 16 2.97 -38.83 -2.36
CA PRO A 16 1.81 -38.91 -3.25
C PRO A 16 1.18 -37.55 -3.58
N PHE A 17 1.29 -36.58 -2.66
CA PHE A 17 0.77 -35.21 -2.83
C PHE A 17 1.75 -34.35 -3.63
N ILE A 18 3.05 -34.55 -3.42
CA ILE A 18 4.11 -33.94 -4.23
C ILE A 18 3.98 -34.39 -5.68
N ASP A 19 3.90 -35.70 -5.92
CA ASP A 19 3.78 -36.28 -7.26
C ASP A 19 2.52 -35.78 -7.97
N LYS A 20 1.40 -35.73 -7.25
CA LYS A 20 0.14 -35.20 -7.77
C LYS A 20 0.23 -33.70 -8.08
N GLY A 21 0.92 -32.93 -7.25
CA GLY A 21 1.14 -31.50 -7.49
C GLY A 21 2.04 -31.25 -8.70
N ILE A 22 3.08 -32.06 -8.89
CA ILE A 22 3.93 -32.01 -10.09
C ILE A 22 3.13 -32.38 -11.34
N GLN A 23 2.35 -33.47 -11.27
CA GLN A 23 1.49 -33.90 -12.37
C GLN A 23 0.47 -32.82 -12.76
N ASN A 24 -0.05 -32.09 -11.79
CA ASN A 24 -1.02 -31.02 -11.99
C ASN A 24 -0.37 -29.67 -12.36
N GLY A 25 0.96 -29.60 -12.54
CA GLY A 25 1.67 -28.36 -12.86
C GLY A 25 1.72 -27.35 -11.70
N ILE A 26 1.35 -27.76 -10.49
CA ILE A 26 1.34 -26.92 -9.29
C ILE A 26 2.77 -26.74 -8.75
N PHE A 27 3.61 -27.77 -8.83
CA PHE A 27 5.02 -27.71 -8.44
C PHE A 27 5.92 -28.16 -9.59
N GLN A 28 7.09 -27.52 -9.75
CA GLN A 28 8.13 -28.05 -10.66
C GLN A 28 8.92 -29.20 -10.02
N ASP A 29 9.09 -29.18 -8.70
CA ASP A 29 9.80 -30.20 -7.92
C ASP A 29 9.27 -30.28 -6.47
N ALA A 30 9.95 -31.07 -5.61
CA ALA A 30 9.56 -31.23 -4.22
C ALA A 30 9.93 -30.05 -3.31
N LYS A 31 10.76 -29.09 -3.76
CA LYS A 31 11.32 -28.03 -2.90
C LYS A 31 10.27 -27.14 -2.25
N PRO A 32 9.18 -26.70 -2.93
CA PRO A 32 8.14 -25.89 -2.30
C PRO A 32 7.52 -26.60 -1.09
N VAL A 33 7.31 -27.91 -1.19
CA VAL A 33 6.76 -28.72 -0.10
C VAL A 33 7.75 -28.88 1.06
N VAL A 34 9.05 -28.97 0.76
CA VAL A 34 10.11 -28.96 1.79
C VAL A 34 10.16 -27.61 2.52
N ALA A 35 10.06 -26.50 1.79
CA ALA A 35 10.02 -25.16 2.36
C ALA A 35 8.79 -24.98 3.27
N LEU A 36 7.61 -25.38 2.80
CA LEU A 36 6.37 -25.36 3.56
C LEU A 36 6.48 -26.18 4.86
N TYR A 37 7.08 -27.37 4.80
CA TYR A 37 7.32 -28.20 5.99
C TYR A 37 8.23 -27.51 7.01
N ARG A 38 9.32 -26.88 6.57
CA ARG A 38 10.24 -26.16 7.46
C ARG A 38 9.58 -24.94 8.08
N ARG A 39 8.82 -24.18 7.28
CA ARG A 39 8.08 -23.01 7.75
C ARG A 39 7.07 -23.41 8.82
N LYS A 40 6.25 -24.44 8.56
CA LYS A 40 5.30 -24.98 9.56
C LYS A 40 5.97 -25.50 10.81
N ALA A 41 7.16 -26.12 10.71
CA ALA A 41 7.92 -26.53 11.90
C ALA A 41 8.37 -25.33 12.74
N LYS A 42 8.71 -24.20 12.11
CA LYS A 42 9.11 -22.96 12.78
C LYS A 42 7.90 -22.25 13.41
N GLU A 43 6.78 -22.16 12.70
CA GLU A 43 5.53 -21.58 13.21
C GLU A 43 5.02 -22.33 14.45
N LEU A 44 5.14 -23.67 14.47
CA LEU A 44 4.64 -24.54 15.53
C LEU A 44 5.73 -24.92 16.55
N LYS A 45 6.74 -24.07 16.76
CA LYS A 45 7.94 -24.38 17.55
C LYS A 45 7.62 -24.90 18.96
N ASP A 46 6.67 -24.29 19.65
CA ASP A 46 6.33 -24.65 21.03
C ASP A 46 5.72 -26.06 21.07
N THR A 47 4.75 -26.35 20.20
CA THR A 47 4.13 -27.68 20.08
C THR A 47 5.13 -28.74 19.62
N VAL A 48 6.03 -28.38 18.69
CA VAL A 48 7.12 -29.28 18.25
C VAL A 48 8.05 -29.62 19.41
N THR A 49 8.35 -28.66 20.27
CA THR A 49 9.20 -28.84 21.45
C THR A 49 8.53 -29.76 22.48
N GLU A 50 7.24 -29.55 22.75
CA GLU A 50 6.44 -30.43 23.63
C GLU A 50 6.38 -31.88 23.11
N LEU A 51 6.36 -32.06 21.80
CA LEU A 51 6.37 -33.38 21.15
C LEU A 51 7.77 -34.02 21.07
N GLY A 52 8.78 -33.43 21.72
CA GLY A 52 10.16 -33.96 21.80
C GLY A 52 11.08 -33.52 20.66
N GLY A 53 10.75 -32.43 19.97
CA GLY A 53 11.58 -31.80 18.95
C GLY A 53 11.57 -32.49 17.58
N MET A 54 12.15 -31.84 16.57
CA MET A 54 12.15 -32.31 15.16
C MET A 54 12.95 -33.61 14.93
N LYS A 55 13.72 -34.07 15.91
CA LYS A 55 14.38 -35.39 15.89
C LYS A 55 13.39 -36.53 16.23
N ASN A 56 12.22 -36.22 16.82
CA ASN A 56 11.18 -37.19 17.17
C ASN A 56 10.19 -37.43 16.02
N SER A 57 9.87 -38.70 15.75
CA SER A 57 8.91 -39.09 14.72
C SER A 57 7.50 -38.55 14.95
N ASN A 58 7.09 -38.31 16.21
CA ASN A 58 5.77 -37.79 16.53
C ASN A 58 5.63 -36.31 16.15
N ALA A 59 6.62 -35.49 16.49
CA ALA A 59 6.68 -34.09 16.06
C ALA A 59 6.74 -33.98 14.53
N GLN A 60 7.58 -34.80 13.88
CA GLN A 60 7.67 -34.84 12.43
C GLN A 60 6.33 -35.18 11.75
N ARG A 61 5.59 -36.16 12.30
CA ARG A 61 4.27 -36.56 11.80
C ARG A 61 3.20 -35.49 12.04
N PHE A 62 3.26 -34.80 13.17
CA PHE A 62 2.35 -33.70 13.47
C PHE A 62 2.48 -32.58 12.44
N VAL A 63 3.71 -32.08 12.22
CA VAL A 63 3.98 -31.05 11.19
C VAL A 63 3.58 -31.55 9.80
N ALA A 64 3.89 -32.82 9.47
CA ALA A 64 3.49 -33.40 8.19
C ALA A 64 1.97 -33.43 8.00
N ASN A 65 1.17 -33.63 9.06
CA ASN A 65 -0.29 -33.61 8.97
C ASN A 65 -0.84 -32.19 8.75
N CYS A 66 -0.24 -31.19 9.38
CA CYS A 66 -0.57 -29.78 9.11
C CYS A 66 -0.28 -29.46 7.64
N VAL A 67 0.92 -29.80 7.16
CA VAL A 67 1.33 -29.63 5.76
C VAL A 67 0.42 -30.40 4.80
N LEU A 68 -0.03 -31.61 5.15
CA LEU A 68 -0.98 -32.36 4.33
C LEU A 68 -2.33 -31.65 4.17
N THR A 69 -2.78 -30.95 5.21
CA THR A 69 -4.03 -30.19 5.17
C THR A 69 -3.91 -29.03 4.19
N ASP A 70 -2.80 -28.30 4.28
CA ASP A 70 -2.47 -27.18 3.39
C ASP A 70 -2.29 -27.66 1.93
N LEU A 71 -1.49 -28.72 1.72
CA LEU A 71 -1.30 -29.34 0.40
C LEU A 71 -2.62 -29.85 -0.18
N SER A 72 -3.49 -30.45 0.63
CA SER A 72 -4.79 -30.94 0.14
C SER A 72 -5.70 -29.79 -0.29
N ALA A 73 -5.56 -28.60 0.30
CA ALA A 73 -6.25 -27.40 -0.14
C ALA A 73 -5.63 -26.85 -1.44
N MET A 74 -4.30 -26.76 -1.51
CA MET A 74 -3.56 -26.33 -2.71
C MET A 74 -3.86 -27.21 -3.92
N LEU A 75 -3.83 -28.53 -3.76
CA LEU A 75 -4.07 -29.50 -4.85
C LEU A 75 -5.51 -29.49 -5.37
N ARG A 76 -6.46 -28.84 -4.68
CA ARG A 76 -7.83 -28.61 -5.18
C ARG A 76 -7.93 -27.32 -6.00
N GLN A 77 -6.98 -26.42 -5.85
CA GLN A 77 -6.93 -25.17 -6.60
C GLN A 77 -6.18 -25.42 -7.90
N LYS A 78 -6.71 -24.89 -9.00
CA LYS A 78 -5.95 -24.85 -10.26
C LYS A 78 -4.88 -23.77 -10.13
N SER A 79 -3.63 -24.15 -10.35
CA SER A 79 -2.50 -23.24 -10.38
C SER A 79 -2.33 -22.72 -11.79
N PHE A 80 -2.06 -21.43 -11.91
CA PHE A 80 -1.69 -20.77 -13.14
C PHE A 80 -0.38 -20.01 -12.93
N VAL A 81 0.33 -19.75 -14.01
CA VAL A 81 1.39 -18.73 -14.02
C VAL A 81 0.73 -17.44 -14.49
N ALA A 82 0.79 -16.39 -13.69
CA ALA A 82 0.31 -15.08 -14.06
C ALA A 82 1.50 -14.15 -14.28
N HIS A 83 1.51 -13.50 -15.44
CA HIS A 83 2.35 -12.35 -15.75
C HIS A 83 1.55 -11.10 -15.39
N LEU A 84 2.07 -10.31 -14.45
CA LEU A 84 1.35 -9.21 -13.82
C LEU A 84 2.05 -7.90 -14.14
N ASP A 85 1.35 -6.93 -14.71
CA ASP A 85 1.73 -5.51 -14.70
C ASP A 85 1.02 -4.84 -13.52
N VAL A 86 1.76 -4.54 -12.46
CA VAL A 86 1.20 -3.98 -11.22
C VAL A 86 0.99 -2.48 -11.40
N TRP A 87 -0.24 -2.01 -11.21
CA TRP A 87 -0.58 -0.60 -11.37
C TRP A 87 -0.61 0.15 -10.04
N SER A 88 -1.15 -0.49 -9.00
CA SER A 88 -1.21 0.04 -7.64
C SER A 88 -1.09 -1.06 -6.60
N VAL A 89 -0.48 -0.69 -5.46
CA VAL A 89 -0.36 -1.52 -4.27
C VAL A 89 -0.79 -0.67 -3.07
N ASP A 90 -1.90 -1.04 -2.42
CA ASP A 90 -2.40 -0.38 -1.21
C ASP A 90 -2.26 -1.31 -0.01
N SER A 91 -1.30 -1.01 0.86
CA SER A 91 -1.04 -1.76 2.10
C SER A 91 -1.52 -0.97 3.32
N ARG A 92 -2.32 -1.60 4.17
CA ARG A 92 -2.86 -0.97 5.38
C ARG A 92 -3.08 -1.92 6.53
N MET A 93 -2.99 -1.38 7.74
CA MET A 93 -3.47 -2.02 8.94
C MET A 93 -4.94 -1.69 9.17
N THR A 94 -5.77 -2.72 9.28
CA THR A 94 -7.19 -2.58 9.61
C THR A 94 -7.39 -2.17 11.07
N ARG A 95 -8.57 -1.64 11.42
CA ARG A 95 -8.91 -1.28 12.81
C ARG A 95 -8.83 -2.46 13.78
N THR A 96 -8.94 -3.69 13.29
CA THR A 96 -8.80 -4.93 14.06
C THR A 96 -7.36 -5.39 14.19
N GLY A 97 -6.38 -4.60 13.72
CA GLY A 97 -4.96 -4.94 13.76
C GLY A 97 -4.51 -5.99 12.72
N ARG A 98 -5.37 -6.32 11.75
CA ARG A 98 -5.02 -7.26 10.68
C ARG A 98 -4.37 -6.51 9.51
N ALA A 99 -3.27 -7.06 9.01
CA ALA A 99 -2.60 -6.57 7.82
C ALA A 99 -3.42 -6.94 6.57
N MET A 100 -3.51 -6.00 5.64
CA MET A 100 -4.17 -6.18 4.35
C MET A 100 -3.35 -5.44 3.29
N ALA A 101 -3.13 -6.09 2.14
CA ALA A 101 -2.61 -5.43 0.95
C ALA A 101 -3.54 -5.71 -0.24
N ASN A 102 -3.80 -4.70 -1.07
CA ASN A 102 -4.52 -4.87 -2.32
C ASN A 102 -3.59 -4.54 -3.46
N VAL A 103 -3.48 -5.47 -4.41
CA VAL A 103 -2.72 -5.30 -5.64
C VAL A 103 -3.73 -5.24 -6.78
N PHE A 104 -3.60 -4.23 -7.63
CA PHE A 104 -4.43 -4.05 -8.80
C PHE A 104 -3.56 -3.82 -10.02
N GLY A 105 -4.00 -4.33 -11.17
CA GLY A 105 -3.31 -4.07 -12.43
C GLY A 105 -3.85 -4.92 -13.56
N GLN A 106 -2.94 -5.31 -14.45
CA GLN A 106 -3.21 -6.11 -15.63
C GLN A 106 -2.50 -7.45 -15.54
N ALA A 107 -3.16 -8.52 -15.97
CA ALA A 107 -2.63 -9.86 -15.91
C ALA A 107 -2.82 -10.59 -17.24
N ILE A 108 -1.82 -11.38 -17.61
CA ILE A 108 -1.87 -12.39 -18.67
C ILE A 108 -1.67 -13.75 -17.99
N ILE A 109 -2.62 -14.65 -18.19
CA ILE A 109 -2.63 -15.96 -17.52
C ILE A 109 -2.15 -17.04 -18.47
N GLU A 110 -1.13 -17.80 -18.05
CA GLU A 110 -0.69 -19.01 -18.70
C GLU A 110 -1.27 -20.25 -17.99
N ASP A 111 -1.89 -21.13 -18.78
CA ASP A 111 -2.45 -22.40 -18.39
C ASP A 111 -1.85 -23.52 -19.26
N GLY A 112 -0.67 -24.00 -18.88
CA GLY A 112 0.07 -24.99 -19.67
C GLY A 112 0.53 -24.41 -21.01
N ASP A 113 -0.03 -24.91 -22.11
CA ASP A 113 0.30 -24.45 -23.47
C ASP A 113 -0.60 -23.31 -23.97
N SER A 114 -1.55 -22.84 -23.14
CA SER A 114 -2.50 -21.79 -23.50
C SER A 114 -2.17 -20.49 -22.78
N VAL A 115 -2.08 -19.39 -23.52
CA VAL A 115 -1.91 -18.03 -23.00
C VAL A 115 -3.20 -17.26 -23.25
N MET A 116 -3.75 -16.65 -22.21
CA MET A 116 -4.98 -15.87 -22.29
C MET A 116 -4.71 -14.44 -22.73
N ASP A 117 -5.75 -13.76 -23.21
CA ASP A 117 -5.68 -12.31 -23.44
C ASP A 117 -5.51 -11.57 -22.11
N SER A 118 -4.95 -10.37 -22.22
CA SER A 118 -4.78 -9.47 -21.09
C SER A 118 -6.13 -9.12 -20.45
N ALA A 119 -6.22 -9.23 -19.14
CA ALA A 119 -7.38 -8.82 -18.35
C ALA A 119 -6.96 -7.96 -17.15
N LEU A 120 -7.89 -7.19 -16.60
CA LEU A 120 -7.68 -6.54 -15.30
C LEU A 120 -7.63 -7.60 -14.20
N PHE A 121 -6.83 -7.36 -13.17
CA PHE A 121 -6.80 -8.22 -12.00
C PHE A 121 -6.88 -7.43 -10.70
N LYS A 122 -7.39 -8.13 -9.69
CA LYS A 122 -7.33 -7.72 -8.30
C LYS A 122 -6.83 -8.88 -7.46
N MET A 123 -5.96 -8.58 -6.51
CA MET A 123 -5.49 -9.53 -5.52
C MET A 123 -5.56 -8.90 -4.13
N SER A 124 -6.38 -9.48 -3.27
CA SER A 124 -6.47 -9.07 -1.86
C SER A 124 -5.69 -10.04 -0.99
N LEU A 125 -4.59 -9.56 -0.43
CA LEU A 125 -3.69 -10.28 0.47
C LEU A 125 -4.04 -9.91 1.92
N TRP A 126 -4.03 -10.92 2.80
CA TRP A 126 -4.44 -10.77 4.19
C TRP A 126 -3.46 -11.46 5.12
N ASP A 127 -3.29 -10.89 6.31
CA ASP A 127 -2.45 -11.44 7.39
C ASP A 127 -1.04 -11.79 6.89
N GLU A 128 -0.62 -13.06 6.95
CA GLU A 128 0.71 -13.50 6.52
C GLU A 128 0.96 -13.23 5.03
N ASP A 129 -0.06 -13.39 4.18
CA ASP A 129 0.08 -13.18 2.74
C ASP A 129 0.24 -11.69 2.40
N ALA A 130 -0.14 -10.76 3.30
CA ALA A 130 0.02 -9.32 3.07
C ALA A 130 1.50 -8.92 2.93
N SER A 131 2.40 -9.65 3.60
CA SER A 131 3.85 -9.45 3.48
C SER A 131 4.39 -9.73 2.07
N LEU A 132 3.66 -10.49 1.24
CA LEU A 132 4.05 -10.72 -0.15
C LEU A 132 3.97 -9.44 -1.01
N ALA A 133 3.22 -8.43 -0.56
CA ALA A 133 3.13 -7.14 -1.26
C ALA A 133 4.22 -6.14 -0.84
N ASP A 134 5.00 -6.42 0.21
CA ASP A 134 6.02 -5.48 0.68
C ASP A 134 7.12 -5.25 -0.38
N ASP A 135 7.37 -6.25 -1.23
CA ASP A 135 8.36 -6.21 -2.32
C ASP A 135 7.75 -5.76 -3.67
N LEU A 136 6.43 -5.53 -3.72
CA LEU A 136 5.75 -5.12 -4.95
C LEU A 136 5.80 -3.60 -5.12
N VAL A 137 6.20 -3.16 -6.31
CA VAL A 137 6.26 -1.75 -6.67
C VAL A 137 5.35 -1.50 -7.87
N GLY A 138 4.48 -0.50 -7.74
CA GLY A 138 3.63 -0.05 -8.84
C GLY A 138 4.46 0.40 -10.06
N GLY A 139 4.07 -0.07 -11.24
CA GLY A 139 4.76 0.20 -12.51
C GLY A 139 5.76 -0.87 -12.94
N LEU A 140 5.96 -1.93 -12.13
CA LEU A 140 6.81 -3.07 -12.49
C LEU A 140 5.99 -4.31 -12.85
N THR A 141 6.66 -5.24 -13.54
CA THR A 141 6.09 -6.50 -14.01
C THR A 141 6.64 -7.69 -13.24
N TYR A 142 5.76 -8.65 -12.92
CA TYR A 142 6.09 -9.81 -12.08
C TYR A 142 5.44 -11.09 -12.61
N SER A 143 6.16 -12.21 -12.51
CA SER A 143 5.60 -13.54 -12.66
C SER A 143 5.33 -14.17 -11.29
N ALA A 144 4.16 -14.77 -11.16
CA ALA A 144 3.72 -15.42 -9.93
C ALA A 144 2.83 -16.63 -10.19
N SER A 145 3.04 -17.69 -9.42
CA SER A 145 2.09 -18.80 -9.35
C SER A 145 0.88 -18.39 -8.53
N ILE A 146 -0.30 -18.39 -9.14
CA ILE A 146 -1.54 -17.93 -8.52
C ILE A 146 -2.66 -18.95 -8.73
N SER A 147 -3.79 -18.72 -8.06
CA SER A 147 -5.05 -19.37 -8.37
C SER A 147 -6.10 -18.33 -8.75
N CYS A 148 -6.98 -18.70 -9.68
CA CYS A 148 -8.15 -17.89 -10.04
C CYS A 148 -9.38 -18.80 -10.07
N LYS A 149 -10.49 -18.35 -9.46
CA LYS A 149 -11.73 -19.14 -9.41
C LYS A 149 -12.49 -19.13 -10.72
N ASN A 150 -12.47 -18.01 -11.43
CA ASN A 150 -13.20 -17.80 -12.66
C ASN A 150 -12.35 -16.89 -13.56
N LEU A 151 -12.01 -17.40 -14.75
CA LEU A 151 -11.22 -16.66 -15.73
C LEU A 151 -12.10 -15.86 -16.71
N ASP A 152 -13.43 -16.04 -16.65
CA ASP A 152 -14.39 -15.39 -17.55
C ASP A 152 -14.89 -14.04 -17.01
N THR A 153 -14.28 -13.50 -15.95
CA THR A 153 -14.67 -12.22 -15.33
C THR A 153 -13.86 -11.06 -15.89
N GLU A 154 -14.49 -9.90 -16.07
CA GLU A 154 -13.84 -8.64 -16.48
C GLU A 154 -12.61 -8.28 -15.63
N ILE A 155 -12.72 -8.50 -14.32
CA ILE A 155 -11.62 -8.35 -13.36
C ILE A 155 -11.38 -9.69 -12.69
N LEU A 156 -10.20 -10.26 -12.92
CA LEU A 156 -9.78 -11.52 -12.34
C LEU A 156 -9.52 -11.38 -10.83
N ASP A 157 -10.21 -12.19 -10.01
CA ASP A 157 -9.91 -12.36 -8.57
C ASP A 157 -8.75 -13.34 -8.41
N LEU A 158 -7.52 -12.84 -8.52
CA LEU A 158 -6.30 -13.63 -8.34
C LEU A 158 -6.03 -13.82 -6.86
N ARG A 159 -5.59 -15.03 -6.50
CA ARG A 159 -5.31 -15.40 -5.12
C ARG A 159 -3.94 -16.07 -5.03
N PRO A 160 -3.14 -15.72 -4.01
CA PRO A 160 -1.90 -16.42 -3.77
C PRO A 160 -2.18 -17.87 -3.41
N LEU A 161 -1.30 -18.75 -3.87
CA LEU A 161 -1.14 -20.09 -3.36
C LEU A 161 -0.24 -19.98 -2.12
N SER A 162 -0.84 -20.08 -0.93
CA SER A 162 -0.15 -19.84 0.35
C SER A 162 1.17 -20.60 0.44
N GLY A 163 2.28 -19.91 0.71
CA GLY A 163 3.61 -20.51 0.81
C GLY A 163 4.21 -21.05 -0.50
N MET A 164 3.61 -20.73 -1.63
CA MET A 164 4.14 -21.03 -2.95
C MET A 164 4.31 -19.78 -3.81
N THR A 165 3.34 -18.86 -3.74
CA THR A 165 3.39 -17.61 -4.49
C THR A 165 4.60 -16.81 -4.05
N VAL A 166 5.46 -16.53 -5.02
CA VAL A 166 6.57 -15.60 -4.92
C VAL A 166 6.47 -14.72 -6.15
N PHE A 167 6.47 -13.41 -5.95
CA PHE A 167 6.52 -12.47 -7.05
C PHE A 167 7.96 -12.36 -7.52
N THR A 168 8.21 -12.75 -8.75
CA THR A 168 9.53 -12.64 -9.38
C THR A 168 9.47 -11.56 -10.43
N GLU A 169 10.24 -10.49 -10.25
CA GLU A 169 10.32 -9.42 -11.25
C GLU A 169 10.76 -10.01 -12.60
N GLU A 170 10.07 -9.62 -13.67
CA GLU A 170 10.32 -10.08 -15.02
C GLU A 170 10.10 -8.96 -16.03
N GLU A 171 10.59 -9.13 -17.26
CA GLU A 171 10.21 -8.29 -18.39
C GLU A 171 9.17 -9.05 -19.23
N TYR A 172 7.91 -8.63 -19.17
CA TYR A 172 6.81 -9.24 -19.93
C TYR A 172 5.98 -8.16 -20.62
N GLU A 173 5.71 -8.34 -21.91
CA GLU A 173 4.96 -7.37 -22.71
C GLU A 173 3.46 -7.46 -22.37
N HIS A 174 2.93 -6.34 -21.88
CA HIS A 174 1.51 -6.17 -21.58
C HIS A 174 0.89 -5.19 -22.59
N GLY A 175 -0.43 -5.28 -22.77
CA GLY A 175 -1.19 -4.35 -23.62
C GLY A 175 -1.28 -2.93 -23.02
N ASP A 176 -1.75 -1.96 -23.81
CA ASP A 176 -1.92 -0.59 -23.34
C ASP A 176 -3.00 -0.49 -22.24
N ARG A 177 -2.66 0.17 -21.13
CA ARG A 177 -3.53 0.29 -19.94
C ARG A 177 -4.82 1.04 -20.25
N SER A 178 -4.74 2.10 -21.07
CA SER A 178 -5.90 2.92 -21.40
C SER A 178 -6.85 2.20 -22.35
N GLN A 179 -6.30 1.46 -23.31
CA GLN A 179 -7.06 0.63 -24.22
C GLN A 179 -7.76 -0.51 -23.48
N LEU A 180 -7.05 -1.22 -22.58
CA LEU A 180 -7.64 -2.28 -21.77
C LEU A 180 -8.85 -1.78 -20.95
N LEU A 181 -8.73 -0.60 -20.33
CA LEU A 181 -9.84 0.00 -19.59
C LEU A 181 -11.03 0.32 -20.50
N ARG A 182 -10.80 0.92 -21.68
CA ARG A 182 -11.85 1.25 -22.65
C ARG A 182 -12.50 0.02 -23.29
N ASP A 183 -11.76 -1.08 -23.42
CA ASP A 183 -12.28 -2.35 -23.91
C ASP A 183 -13.11 -3.07 -22.83
N THR A 184 -12.83 -2.82 -21.56
CA THR A 184 -13.52 -3.46 -20.42
C THR A 184 -14.76 -2.69 -19.98
N TYR A 185 -14.70 -1.35 -19.98
CA TYR A 185 -15.76 -0.48 -19.45
C TYR A 185 -16.09 0.67 -20.41
N ASP A 186 -17.37 0.96 -20.55
CA ASP A 186 -17.85 2.18 -21.20
C ASP A 186 -17.57 3.40 -20.31
N ILE A 187 -17.22 4.53 -20.94
CA ILE A 187 -17.03 5.79 -20.21
C ILE A 187 -18.37 6.30 -19.72
N THR A 188 -18.45 6.51 -18.41
CA THR A 188 -19.62 7.07 -17.72
C THR A 188 -19.33 8.53 -17.37
N PRO A 189 -20.10 9.50 -17.90
CA PRO A 189 -19.95 10.90 -17.55
C PRO A 189 -20.23 11.17 -16.07
N ILE A 190 -19.58 12.18 -15.48
CA ILE A 190 -19.73 12.47 -14.04
C ILE A 190 -21.20 12.82 -13.70
N ALA A 191 -21.91 13.49 -14.62
CA ALA A 191 -23.31 13.87 -14.43
C ALA A 191 -24.27 12.67 -14.27
N GLU A 192 -23.89 11.50 -14.78
CA GLU A 192 -24.75 10.30 -14.74
C GLU A 192 -24.52 9.45 -13.48
N LEU A 193 -23.41 9.67 -12.78
CA LEU A 193 -22.97 8.85 -11.63
C LEU A 193 -23.93 8.90 -10.43
N GLU A 194 -24.73 9.96 -10.27
CA GLU A 194 -25.75 10.01 -9.20
C GLU A 194 -26.87 8.98 -9.42
N ASN A 195 -27.19 8.69 -10.69
CA ASN A 195 -28.19 7.69 -11.06
C ASN A 195 -27.61 6.27 -11.16
N ASP A 196 -26.28 6.14 -11.14
CA ASP A 196 -25.56 4.89 -11.35
C ASP A 196 -24.53 4.64 -10.24
N ILE A 197 -25.05 4.52 -9.01
CA ILE A 197 -24.26 4.27 -7.81
C ILE A 197 -23.80 2.81 -7.76
N SER A 198 -22.52 2.60 -7.44
CA SER A 198 -21.95 1.26 -7.24
C SER A 198 -22.70 0.48 -6.17
N ARG A 199 -23.17 -0.72 -6.52
CA ARG A 199 -23.94 -1.61 -5.62
C ARG A 199 -23.05 -2.47 -4.74
N ASN A 200 -21.80 -2.68 -5.15
CA ASN A 200 -20.83 -3.47 -4.42
C ASN A 200 -19.41 -2.93 -4.65
N ARG A 201 -18.42 -3.47 -3.94
CA ARG A 201 -17.02 -2.99 -3.99
C ARG A 201 -16.29 -3.28 -5.30
N ASN A 202 -16.86 -4.11 -6.16
CA ASN A 202 -16.29 -4.49 -7.46
C ASN A 202 -17.19 -4.00 -8.61
N ASP A 203 -18.11 -3.07 -8.34
CA ASP A 203 -19.02 -2.49 -9.33
C ASP A 203 -18.45 -1.14 -9.75
N TYR A 204 -17.64 -1.17 -10.81
CA TYR A 204 -16.81 -0.05 -11.23
C TYR A 204 -17.45 0.76 -12.36
N ARG A 205 -17.10 2.04 -12.43
CA ARG A 205 -17.37 2.94 -13.55
C ARG A 205 -16.09 3.56 -14.05
N LEU A 206 -15.97 3.69 -15.36
CA LEU A 206 -14.84 4.32 -15.98
C LEU A 206 -15.17 5.78 -16.26
N VAL A 207 -14.39 6.71 -15.70
CA VAL A 207 -14.62 8.15 -15.85
C VAL A 207 -13.41 8.76 -16.54
N GLU A 208 -13.65 9.47 -17.64
CA GLU A 208 -12.65 10.34 -18.25
C GLU A 208 -12.81 11.75 -17.68
N ALA A 209 -11.76 12.29 -17.06
CA ALA A 209 -11.84 13.55 -16.35
C ALA A 209 -10.51 14.30 -16.29
N THR A 210 -10.61 15.61 -16.08
CA THR A 210 -9.47 16.50 -15.81
C THR A 210 -9.26 16.65 -14.31
N VAL A 211 -8.03 16.50 -13.86
CA VAL A 211 -7.64 16.66 -12.45
C VAL A 211 -7.67 18.14 -12.09
N SER A 212 -8.63 18.58 -11.27
CA SER A 212 -8.66 19.94 -10.75
C SER A 212 -7.81 20.12 -9.49
N TYR A 213 -7.65 19.05 -8.71
CA TYR A 213 -6.83 19.01 -7.51
C TYR A 213 -6.42 17.56 -7.23
N ALA A 214 -5.21 17.37 -6.75
CA ALA A 214 -4.74 16.12 -6.18
C ALA A 214 -3.83 16.44 -4.98
N GLY A 215 -3.92 15.64 -3.93
CA GLY A 215 -3.08 15.81 -2.74
C GLY A 215 -3.23 14.67 -1.74
N VAL A 216 -2.26 14.54 -0.85
CA VAL A 216 -2.26 13.52 0.21
C VAL A 216 -2.74 14.14 1.52
N GLN A 217 -3.61 13.42 2.23
CA GLN A 217 -4.10 13.81 3.54
C GLN A 217 -3.87 12.68 4.55
N GLN A 218 -3.54 13.05 5.79
CA GLN A 218 -3.44 12.10 6.89
C GLN A 218 -4.79 11.96 7.61
N SER A 219 -5.19 10.71 7.85
CA SER A 219 -6.34 10.38 8.68
C SER A 219 -6.02 10.52 10.16
N LYS A 220 -7.07 10.68 10.99
CA LYS A 220 -6.93 10.66 12.46
C LYS A 220 -6.35 9.35 13.01
N THR A 221 -6.39 8.28 12.21
CA THR A 221 -5.86 6.96 12.52
C THR A 221 -4.39 6.79 12.13
N GLY A 222 -3.73 7.83 11.62
CA GLY A 222 -2.32 7.81 11.22
C GLY A 222 -2.06 7.31 9.78
N ASN A 223 -3.08 6.74 9.11
CA ASN A 223 -2.96 6.33 7.71
C ASN A 223 -3.02 7.54 6.79
N SER A 224 -2.14 7.59 5.79
CA SER A 224 -2.19 8.56 4.68
C SER A 224 -3.11 8.04 3.58
N PHE A 225 -3.85 8.94 2.93
CA PHE A 225 -4.66 8.62 1.75
C PHE A 225 -4.63 9.78 0.75
N GLY A 226 -4.82 9.48 -0.53
CA GLY A 226 -4.93 10.45 -1.60
C GLY A 226 -6.34 11.01 -1.72
N LYS A 227 -6.44 12.29 -2.06
CA LYS A 227 -7.68 12.97 -2.42
C LYS A 227 -7.52 13.63 -3.78
N MET A 228 -8.46 13.37 -4.68
CA MET A 228 -8.53 14.00 -5.99
C MET A 228 -9.88 14.69 -6.19
N LEU A 229 -9.88 15.78 -6.94
CA LEU A 229 -11.07 16.44 -7.42
C LEU A 229 -11.05 16.35 -8.95
N LEU A 230 -11.98 15.58 -9.49
CA LEU A 230 -12.09 15.31 -10.92
C LEU A 230 -13.17 16.22 -11.52
N LYS A 231 -12.87 16.79 -12.69
CA LYS A 231 -13.77 17.65 -13.44
C LYS A 231 -14.10 16.98 -14.78
N ASP A 232 -15.38 16.91 -15.11
CA ASP A 232 -15.80 16.49 -16.45
C ASP A 232 -15.83 17.71 -17.38
N ASP A 233 -14.90 17.74 -18.32
CA ASP A 233 -14.86 18.78 -19.35
C ASP A 233 -15.70 18.41 -20.60
N SER A 234 -16.10 17.13 -20.73
CA SER A 234 -16.79 16.61 -21.91
C SER A 234 -18.29 16.92 -21.94
N THR A 235 -18.92 17.06 -20.76
CA THR A 235 -20.35 17.35 -20.62
C THR A 235 -20.65 18.78 -20.21
N MET A 236 -19.66 19.68 -20.24
CA MET A 236 -19.87 21.06 -19.82
C MET A 236 -20.75 21.80 -20.85
N THR A 237 -22.02 22.02 -20.52
CA THR A 237 -22.92 22.85 -21.33
C THR A 237 -22.56 24.33 -21.19
N LEU A 238 -22.85 25.16 -22.20
CA LEU A 238 -22.67 26.62 -22.14
C LEU A 238 -23.36 27.21 -20.90
N GLU A 239 -24.51 26.68 -20.50
CA GLU A 239 -25.25 27.09 -19.31
C GLU A 239 -24.53 26.72 -18.00
N ALA A 240 -23.86 25.55 -17.93
CA ALA A 240 -23.05 25.16 -16.76
C ALA A 240 -21.75 25.97 -16.65
N ILE A 241 -21.20 26.41 -17.80
CA ILE A 241 -20.08 27.35 -17.85
C ILE A 241 -20.52 28.74 -17.34
N GLU A 242 -21.72 29.19 -17.71
CA GLU A 242 -22.27 30.49 -17.31
C GLU A 242 -22.79 30.51 -15.85
N SER A 243 -23.26 29.38 -15.32
CA SER A 243 -23.72 29.26 -13.92
C SER A 243 -22.58 29.10 -12.90
N GLY A 244 -21.39 28.69 -13.35
CA GLY A 244 -20.26 28.37 -12.48
C GLY A 244 -20.41 27.04 -11.73
N GLU A 245 -21.45 26.25 -12.00
CA GLU A 245 -21.59 24.90 -11.45
C GLU A 245 -20.72 23.92 -12.24
N GLY A 246 -19.48 23.74 -11.80
CA GLY A 246 -18.64 22.67 -12.30
C GLY A 246 -19.15 21.31 -11.81
N LEU A 247 -19.35 20.36 -12.73
CA LEU A 247 -19.53 18.94 -12.40
C LEU A 247 -18.21 18.40 -11.85
N MET A 248 -18.08 18.45 -10.53
CA MET A 248 -16.87 18.04 -9.80
C MET A 248 -17.15 16.78 -8.99
N LEU A 249 -16.30 15.77 -9.15
CA LEU A 249 -16.37 14.54 -8.37
C LEU A 249 -15.26 14.52 -7.32
N ASN A 250 -15.66 14.49 -6.05
CA ASN A 250 -14.74 14.27 -4.95
C ASN A 250 -14.35 12.79 -4.90
N ALA A 251 -13.06 12.51 -5.07
CA ALA A 251 -12.54 11.15 -5.12
C ALA A 251 -11.47 10.90 -4.06
N LEU A 252 -11.51 9.71 -3.46
CA LEU A 252 -10.45 9.17 -2.62
C LEU A 252 -9.62 8.19 -3.45
N CYS A 253 -8.31 8.16 -3.24
CA CYS A 253 -7.37 7.26 -3.92
C CYS A 253 -6.23 6.88 -2.99
N ASP A 254 -5.35 5.98 -3.44
CA ASP A 254 -4.06 5.76 -2.80
C ASP A 254 -3.15 7.00 -2.95
N THR A 255 -2.09 7.05 -2.14
CA THR A 255 -1.16 8.19 -2.12
C THR A 255 -0.35 8.33 -3.40
N ASP A 256 -0.05 7.22 -4.07
CA ASP A 256 0.80 7.22 -5.25
C ASP A 256 0.04 7.79 -6.44
N THR A 257 -1.22 7.40 -6.60
CA THR A 257 -2.17 7.97 -7.56
C THR A 257 -2.31 9.48 -7.37
N ALA A 258 -2.51 9.97 -6.13
CA ALA A 258 -2.62 11.40 -5.87
C ALA A 258 -1.32 12.16 -6.17
N ASN A 259 -0.15 11.55 -5.94
CA ASN A 259 1.15 12.16 -6.21
C ASN A 259 1.56 12.05 -7.69
N ARG A 260 0.86 11.27 -8.50
CA ARG A 260 1.20 11.08 -9.92
C ARG A 260 0.67 12.18 -10.82
N PHE A 261 -0.47 12.78 -10.48
CA PHE A 261 -1.20 13.69 -11.36
C PHE A 261 -1.26 15.12 -10.81
N GLY A 262 -0.72 16.06 -11.58
CA GLY A 262 -0.87 17.49 -11.32
C GLY A 262 -2.19 18.05 -11.84
N LYS A 263 -2.47 19.30 -11.45
CA LYS A 263 -3.63 20.05 -11.96
C LYS A 263 -3.62 20.10 -13.48
N TYR A 264 -4.80 19.94 -14.09
CA TYR A 264 -5.05 19.84 -15.53
C TYR A 264 -4.57 18.55 -16.20
N SER A 265 -4.13 17.53 -15.44
CA SER A 265 -3.89 16.22 -16.04
C SER A 265 -5.22 15.62 -16.51
N GLU A 266 -5.24 15.05 -17.71
CA GLU A 266 -6.37 14.27 -18.22
C GLU A 266 -6.14 12.81 -17.83
N VAL A 267 -7.12 12.23 -17.15
CA VAL A 267 -7.03 10.87 -16.63
C VAL A 267 -8.24 10.05 -17.00
N LEU A 268 -8.01 8.75 -17.15
CA LEU A 268 -9.03 7.72 -17.20
C LEU A 268 -9.02 7.01 -15.84
N ALA A 269 -10.06 7.22 -15.04
CA ALA A 269 -10.16 6.76 -13.66
C ALA A 269 -11.21 5.65 -13.54
N LEU A 270 -10.81 4.50 -12.99
CA LEU A 270 -11.72 3.43 -12.62
C LEU A 270 -12.19 3.68 -11.18
N VAL A 271 -13.49 3.93 -11.00
CA VAL A 271 -14.04 4.36 -9.73
C VAL A 271 -15.19 3.49 -9.25
N THR A 272 -15.35 3.39 -7.93
CA THR A 272 -16.62 3.04 -7.32
C THR A 272 -17.27 4.30 -6.77
N THR A 273 -18.57 4.49 -6.99
CA THR A 273 -19.32 5.67 -6.57
C THR A 273 -20.19 5.36 -5.36
N SER A 274 -20.38 6.36 -4.51
CA SER A 274 -21.26 6.25 -3.35
C SER A 274 -21.91 7.60 -3.02
N MET A 275 -23.17 7.56 -2.61
CA MET A 275 -23.87 8.73 -2.08
C MET A 275 -23.73 8.79 -0.56
N SER A 276 -23.32 9.95 -0.07
CA SER A 276 -23.26 10.27 1.35
C SER A 276 -24.25 11.38 1.67
N ASP A 277 -25.03 11.20 2.74
CA ASP A 277 -25.94 12.23 3.25
C ASP A 277 -25.22 13.54 3.63
N GLN A 278 -23.91 13.48 3.92
CA GLN A 278 -23.10 14.64 4.34
C GLN A 278 -22.30 15.27 3.21
N TYR A 279 -21.81 14.45 2.26
CA TYR A 279 -20.84 14.90 1.26
C TYR A 279 -21.37 14.81 -0.18
N GLY A 280 -22.61 14.36 -0.37
CA GLY A 280 -23.19 14.13 -1.69
C GLY A 280 -22.52 12.97 -2.42
N LEU A 281 -22.40 13.10 -3.74
CA LEU A 281 -21.74 12.11 -4.59
C LEU A 281 -20.23 12.11 -4.31
N SER A 282 -19.70 10.93 -4.05
CA SER A 282 -18.28 10.70 -3.81
C SER A 282 -17.81 9.44 -4.52
N ALA A 283 -16.52 9.37 -4.83
CA ALA A 283 -15.91 8.23 -5.49
C ALA A 283 -14.69 7.71 -4.73
N THR A 284 -14.40 6.43 -4.90
CA THR A 284 -13.10 5.83 -4.59
C THR A 284 -12.48 5.35 -5.90
N ILE A 285 -11.30 5.86 -6.22
CA ILE A 285 -10.50 5.46 -7.39
C ILE A 285 -9.75 4.18 -7.02
N GLU A 286 -9.97 3.12 -7.79
CA GLU A 286 -9.17 1.88 -7.70
C GLU A 286 -7.86 2.04 -8.49
N CYS A 287 -7.94 2.67 -9.66
CA CYS A 287 -6.77 3.04 -10.45
C CYS A 287 -7.05 4.26 -11.33
N ALA A 288 -6.00 5.01 -11.68
CA ALA A 288 -6.08 6.07 -12.69
C ALA A 288 -4.91 5.98 -13.66
N VAL A 289 -5.21 6.11 -14.95
CA VAL A 289 -4.25 6.13 -16.06
C VAL A 289 -4.24 7.53 -16.65
N GLY A 290 -3.06 8.11 -16.82
CA GLY A 290 -2.92 9.43 -17.44
C GLY A 290 -3.00 9.35 -18.96
N LEU A 291 -3.94 10.08 -19.55
CA LEU A 291 -3.99 10.33 -20.99
C LEU A 291 -3.05 11.49 -21.34
N VAL A 292 -3.09 12.56 -20.54
CA VAL A 292 -2.15 13.68 -20.57
C VAL A 292 -1.72 13.97 -19.14
N VAL A 293 -0.43 13.76 -18.83
CA VAL A 293 0.08 13.92 -17.47
C VAL A 293 0.81 15.25 -17.32
N ILE A 294 0.34 16.06 -16.39
CA ILE A 294 1.04 17.26 -15.93
C ILE A 294 1.67 16.92 -14.58
N ALA A 295 2.96 17.21 -14.43
CA ALA A 295 3.63 16.94 -13.16
C ALA A 295 2.97 17.76 -12.03
N PRO A 296 2.72 17.16 -10.85
CA PRO A 296 2.29 17.92 -9.69
C PRO A 296 3.30 19.03 -9.39
N PRO A 297 2.84 20.19 -8.86
CA PRO A 297 3.76 21.23 -8.44
C PRO A 297 4.73 20.62 -7.41
N LYS A 298 6.03 20.74 -7.68
CA LYS A 298 7.05 20.33 -6.72
C LYS A 298 6.81 21.15 -5.46
N VAL A 299 6.70 20.47 -4.31
CA VAL A 299 6.75 21.17 -3.03
C VAL A 299 8.08 21.90 -3.02
N GLU A 300 8.05 23.23 -3.05
CA GLU A 300 9.24 24.01 -2.75
C GLU A 300 9.55 23.70 -1.29
N THR A 301 10.47 22.77 -1.04
CA THR A 301 11.17 22.75 0.24
C THR A 301 11.70 24.17 0.39
N PRO A 302 11.36 24.91 1.47
CA PRO A 302 12.04 26.17 1.73
C PRO A 302 13.52 25.85 1.63
N LYS A 303 14.23 26.56 0.75
CA LYS A 303 15.68 26.41 0.67
C LYS A 303 16.16 26.60 2.10
N SER A 304 16.69 25.55 2.71
CA SER A 304 17.58 25.72 3.84
C SER A 304 18.71 26.56 3.26
N GLY A 305 18.64 27.88 3.49
CA GLY A 305 19.81 28.71 3.31
C GLY A 305 20.88 28.10 4.20
N ASP A 306 22.08 27.92 3.65
CA ASP A 306 23.30 27.71 4.42
C ASP A 306 23.63 28.97 5.24
N ASP A 307 22.66 29.49 5.99
CA ASP A 307 22.86 30.56 6.96
C ASP A 307 22.80 29.90 8.33
N ALA A 308 23.98 29.44 8.75
CA ALA A 308 24.27 28.91 10.08
C ALA A 308 24.14 29.97 11.20
N GLU A 309 23.22 30.92 11.06
CA GLU A 309 23.07 32.07 11.97
C GLU A 309 21.60 32.42 12.30
N ASP A 310 20.59 31.79 11.67
CA ASP A 310 19.19 32.13 11.98
C ASP A 310 18.60 31.17 13.02
N ASN A 311 19.07 31.33 14.27
CA ASN A 311 18.59 30.55 15.40
C ASN A 311 17.25 31.15 15.88
N ALA A 312 16.18 30.35 15.86
CA ALA A 312 14.84 30.77 16.26
C ALA A 312 14.73 31.29 17.72
N SER A 313 15.79 31.13 18.52
CA SER A 313 15.96 31.72 19.85
C SER A 313 16.15 33.24 19.84
N ASP A 314 16.59 33.83 18.74
CA ASP A 314 16.92 35.26 18.66
C ASP A 314 15.68 36.15 18.55
N TYR A 315 14.54 35.58 18.11
CA TYR A 315 13.23 36.24 18.07
C TYR A 315 12.59 36.46 19.44
N PHE A 316 13.07 35.79 20.49
CA PHE A 316 12.55 35.94 21.86
C PHE A 316 13.49 36.73 22.77
N ASN A 317 14.62 37.21 22.25
CA ASN A 317 15.66 37.90 23.01
C ASN A 317 15.93 39.31 22.48
N THR A 318 14.88 40.09 22.21
CA THR A 318 15.02 41.54 22.14
C THR A 318 14.89 42.14 23.53
N ASN A 319 16.04 42.55 24.09
CA ASN A 319 16.08 43.68 25.00
C ASN A 319 15.33 44.83 24.34
N VAL A 320 14.24 45.25 24.97
CA VAL A 320 13.46 46.42 24.53
C VAL A 320 14.35 47.65 24.70
N GLU A 321 14.85 48.19 23.59
CA GLU A 321 15.38 49.55 23.58
C GLU A 321 14.19 50.51 23.78
N THR A 322 14.20 51.19 24.92
CA THR A 322 13.32 52.30 25.23
C THR A 322 13.49 53.38 24.16
N ILE A 323 12.38 53.79 23.55
CA ILE A 323 12.34 54.92 22.62
C ILE A 323 12.47 56.20 23.45
N ASP A 324 13.62 56.86 23.40
CA ASP A 324 13.77 58.25 23.83
C ASP A 324 13.08 59.14 22.78
N LEU A 325 11.88 59.62 23.12
CA LEU A 325 11.21 60.72 22.43
C LEU A 325 11.31 61.95 23.35
N ASP A 326 12.33 62.76 23.16
CA ASP A 326 12.37 64.13 23.65
C ASP A 326 12.47 65.10 22.46
N ASP A 327 11.86 66.27 22.68
CA ASP A 327 11.65 67.46 21.82
C ASP A 327 10.26 67.50 21.13
N GLU A 328 9.25 68.28 21.52
CA GLU A 328 9.09 69.37 22.50
C GLU A 328 7.58 69.57 22.83
N ASP A 329 7.34 69.83 24.12
CA ASP A 329 6.42 70.82 24.72
C ASP A 329 4.95 70.52 25.14
N GLU A 330 4.71 71.00 26.37
CA GLU A 330 3.50 71.35 27.12
C GLU A 330 2.60 70.26 27.76
N GLY A 331 2.75 70.12 29.10
CA GLY A 331 1.58 70.23 29.98
C GLY A 331 1.30 69.13 31.02
N SER A 332 1.84 69.34 32.22
CA SER A 332 1.25 69.08 33.56
C SER A 332 0.85 67.65 33.99
N ASP A 333 1.55 67.23 35.06
CA ASP A 333 1.03 66.75 36.35
C ASP A 333 0.36 65.36 36.48
N ASP A 334 1.17 64.45 37.04
CA ASP A 334 1.03 63.94 38.42
C ASP A 334 0.34 62.58 38.70
N GLU A 335 1.03 61.83 39.60
CA GLU A 335 0.61 60.71 40.46
C GLU A 335 -0.05 59.45 39.83
N GLY A 336 0.37 58.20 40.09
CA GLY A 336 1.30 57.64 41.08
C GLY A 336 0.95 56.17 41.35
N SER A 337 1.88 55.45 42.01
CA SER A 337 1.80 54.10 42.62
C SER A 337 2.25 52.93 41.72
N GLU A 338 3.55 52.57 41.67
CA GLU A 338 4.33 51.75 42.65
C GLU A 338 3.79 50.31 42.80
N THR A 339 4.57 49.21 42.78
CA THR A 339 5.82 48.97 43.53
C THR A 339 6.55 47.67 43.09
N LYS A 340 7.89 47.75 42.95
CA LYS A 340 9.03 46.86 43.38
C LYS A 340 8.93 45.32 43.27
N THR A 341 9.76 44.60 42.50
CA THR A 341 11.24 44.33 42.49
C THR A 341 11.74 43.20 43.40
N GLU A 342 12.86 42.60 42.94
CA GLU A 342 13.82 41.67 43.58
C GLU A 342 13.61 40.19 43.18
N ASP A 343 14.36 39.61 42.22
CA ASP A 343 15.82 39.44 42.02
C ASP A 343 16.46 38.37 42.93
N ALA A 344 17.10 37.38 42.30
CA ALA A 344 18.25 36.62 42.81
C ALA A 344 18.60 35.43 41.88
N THR A 345 19.64 35.62 41.08
CA THR A 345 20.41 34.56 40.41
C THR A 345 21.27 33.76 41.38
N VAL A 346 21.46 32.44 41.17
CA VAL A 346 22.69 31.72 41.57
C VAL A 346 23.05 30.64 40.54
N ALA A 347 24.36 30.51 40.30
CA ALA A 347 25.01 29.82 39.20
C ALA A 347 25.68 28.47 39.56
N LYS A 348 26.01 27.72 38.50
CA LYS A 348 27.12 26.74 38.29
C LYS A 348 27.19 25.45 39.13
N SER A 349 27.38 24.29 38.47
CA SER A 349 28.71 23.65 38.28
C SER A 349 28.58 22.22 37.69
N ASP A 350 29.36 22.00 36.62
CA ASP A 350 30.25 20.89 36.22
C ASP A 350 30.01 19.41 36.62
N ASP A 351 30.21 18.55 35.61
CA ASP A 351 31.16 17.41 35.55
C ASP A 351 30.70 15.92 35.63
N GLU A 352 31.41 15.12 34.80
CA GLU A 352 31.61 13.66 34.72
C GLU A 352 30.36 12.77 34.41
N GLY A 353 30.32 11.85 33.44
CA GLY A 353 31.35 11.01 32.82
C GLY A 353 31.20 9.56 33.30
N TRP A 354 30.76 8.61 32.44
CA TRP A 354 31.24 7.20 32.40
C TRP A 354 30.55 6.34 31.31
N THR A 355 31.34 5.38 30.84
CA THR A 355 31.25 4.55 29.63
C THR A 355 30.78 3.11 29.88
N ASP A 356 30.50 2.43 28.76
CA ASP A 356 30.84 1.03 28.42
C ASP A 356 29.82 -0.12 28.56
N GLY A 357 29.63 -0.79 27.41
CA GLY A 357 29.61 -2.26 27.25
C GLY A 357 28.31 -3.03 27.55
N ASN A 358 27.68 -3.60 26.52
CA ASN A 358 27.73 -5.05 26.30
C ASN A 358 27.17 -5.44 24.92
N ASP A 359 28.02 -6.09 24.12
CA ASP A 359 27.67 -6.88 22.95
C ASP A 359 26.97 -8.19 23.40
N GLU A 360 25.90 -8.59 22.72
CA GLU A 360 25.42 -9.99 22.76
C GLU A 360 25.26 -10.51 21.33
N GLU A 361 26.32 -11.19 20.87
CA GLU A 361 26.36 -12.14 19.77
C GLU A 361 25.37 -13.30 20.04
N TRP A 362 24.51 -13.61 19.08
CA TRP A 362 23.65 -14.79 19.11
C TRP A 362 24.29 -15.88 18.26
N ASP A 363 25.02 -16.78 18.94
CA ASP A 363 25.66 -17.94 18.34
C ASP A 363 24.66 -18.97 17.80
N ASP A 364 25.00 -19.45 16.59
CA ASP A 364 24.44 -20.60 15.89
C ASP A 364 24.82 -21.91 16.61
N ASP A 365 23.83 -22.73 16.98
CA ASP A 365 24.06 -24.15 17.28
C ASP A 365 22.88 -25.01 16.78
N TRP A 366 23.06 -25.60 15.59
CA TRP A 366 22.18 -26.63 15.01
C TRP A 366 23.02 -27.80 14.49
N ASP A 367 23.23 -28.80 15.35
CA ASP A 367 23.63 -30.17 15.00
C ASP A 367 22.49 -31.17 15.25
#